data_AF-A0A9W9EI24-F1
#
_entry.id   AF-A0A9W9EI24-F1
#
_cell.length_a   1.000
_cell.length_b   1.000
_cell.length_c   1.000
_cell.angle_alpha   90.00
_cell.angle_beta   90.00
_cell.angle_gamma   90.00
#
_symmetry.space_group_name_H-M   'P 1'
#
loop_
_entity.id
_entity.type
_entity.pdbx_description
1 polymer ?
#
loop_
_entity_poly.entity_id
_entity_poly.type
_entity_poly.pdbx_seq_one_letter_code
_entity_poly.pdbx_strand_id
1 'polypeptide(L)'
;MAHRIVSQVIVTGARVFGRAFAEAYKQAQAAGKHNAGKKGGSAFTGSGITLDEACKILNVKPPGGGAETSVEHVMERFKKLFDLNDPQKGGSFYLQSKILRARERIEMELRQAERKAAQDKELREGWNPKVYKDR
;
A
#
# COMPACT_ATOMS: atom_id res chain seq x y z
N MET A 1 -36.33 43.07 -10.82
CA MET A 1 -35.67 42.70 -9.54
C MET A 1 -35.32 41.21 -9.45
N ALA A 2 -36.20 40.27 -9.83
CA ALA A 2 -35.96 38.82 -9.70
C ALA A 2 -34.78 38.26 -10.55
N HIS A 3 -34.60 38.74 -11.78
CA HIS A 3 -33.52 38.24 -12.67
C HIS A 3 -32.10 38.53 -12.15
N ARG A 4 -31.92 39.60 -11.35
CA ARG A 4 -30.62 39.95 -10.75
C ARG A 4 -30.27 39.02 -9.59
N ILE A 5 -31.27 38.57 -8.83
CA ILE A 5 -31.07 37.62 -7.72
C ILE A 5 -30.75 36.23 -8.29
N VAL A 6 -31.48 35.80 -9.32
CA VAL A 6 -31.23 34.51 -9.99
C VAL A 6 -29.84 34.47 -10.63
N SER A 7 -29.43 35.54 -11.35
CA SER A 7 -28.10 35.59 -11.94
C SER A 7 -26.98 35.61 -10.88
N GLN A 8 -27.19 36.28 -9.75
CA GLN A 8 -26.21 36.36 -8.67
C GLN A 8 -26.04 35.02 -7.95
N VAL A 9 -27.13 34.26 -7.73
CA VAL A 9 -27.07 32.90 -7.16
C VAL A 9 -26.34 31.95 -8.09
N ILE A 10 -26.64 31.99 -9.40
CA ILE A 10 -25.99 31.11 -10.39
C ILE A 10 -24.49 31.41 -10.49
N VAL A 11 -24.10 32.69 -10.58
CA VAL A 11 -22.68 33.08 -10.69
C VAL A 11 -21.89 32.73 -9.43
N THR A 12 -22.51 32.90 -8.26
CA THR A 12 -21.85 32.60 -6.99
C THR A 12 -21.73 31.09 -6.78
N GLY A 13 -22.80 30.33 -7.07
CA GLY A 13 -22.78 28.86 -7.04
C GLY A 13 -21.73 28.28 -7.99
N ALA A 14 -21.67 28.75 -9.24
CA ALA A 14 -20.71 28.28 -10.22
C ALA A 14 -19.24 28.49 -9.78
N ARG A 15 -18.93 29.62 -9.12
CA ARG A 15 -17.58 29.89 -8.61
C ARG A 15 -17.17 28.97 -7.46
N VAL A 16 -18.10 28.66 -6.55
CA VAL A 16 -17.83 27.80 -5.39
C VAL A 16 -17.59 26.36 -5.86
N PHE A 17 -18.49 25.81 -6.68
CA PHE A 17 -18.35 24.46 -7.20
C PHE A 17 -17.13 24.35 -8.14
N GLY A 18 -16.91 25.32 -9.03
CA GLY A 18 -15.77 25.30 -9.96
C GLY A 18 -14.40 25.28 -9.26
N ARG A 19 -14.22 26.02 -8.15
CA ARG A 19 -12.99 25.98 -7.35
C ARG A 19 -12.78 24.63 -6.66
N ALA A 20 -13.84 24.07 -6.08
CA ALA A 20 -13.76 22.76 -5.43
C ALA A 20 -13.38 21.64 -6.42
N PHE A 21 -13.95 21.64 -7.63
CA PHE A 21 -13.58 20.67 -8.67
C PHE A 21 -12.12 20.86 -9.15
N ALA A 22 -11.66 22.09 -9.32
CA ALA A 22 -10.28 22.38 -9.72
C ALA A 22 -9.25 21.96 -8.65
N GLU A 23 -9.56 22.20 -7.37
CA GLU A 23 -8.72 21.77 -6.25
C GLU A 23 -8.70 20.25 -6.13
N ALA A 24 -9.85 19.58 -6.24
CA ALA A 24 -9.93 18.12 -6.25
C ALA A 24 -9.15 17.52 -7.44
N TYR A 25 -9.24 18.12 -8.63
CA TYR A 25 -8.47 17.69 -9.80
C TYR A 25 -6.96 17.87 -9.61
N LYS A 26 -6.53 19.00 -9.02
CA LYS A 26 -5.13 19.24 -8.66
C LYS A 26 -4.63 18.23 -7.61
N GLN A 27 -5.45 17.91 -6.61
CA GLN A 27 -5.14 16.89 -5.60
C GLN A 27 -5.04 15.48 -6.22
N ALA A 28 -5.94 15.13 -7.14
CA ALA A 28 -5.91 13.86 -7.85
C ALA A 28 -4.64 13.72 -8.74
N GLN A 29 -4.25 14.79 -9.45
CA GLN A 29 -3.00 14.79 -10.21
C GLN A 29 -1.76 14.69 -9.32
N ALA A 30 -1.75 15.37 -8.16
CA ALA A 30 -0.64 15.27 -7.21
C ALA A 30 -0.52 13.84 -6.65
N ALA A 31 -1.63 13.23 -6.24
CA ALA A 31 -1.65 11.84 -5.77
C ALA A 31 -1.16 10.84 -6.84
N GLY A 32 -1.49 11.07 -8.12
CA GLY A 32 -0.97 10.28 -9.24
C GLY A 32 0.54 10.42 -9.44
N LYS A 33 1.11 11.61 -9.22
CA LYS A 33 2.57 11.86 -9.32
C LYS A 33 3.36 11.23 -8.18
N HIS A 34 2.81 11.13 -6.96
CA HIS A 34 3.47 10.45 -5.84
C HIS A 34 3.57 8.92 -6.02
N ASN A 35 2.74 8.32 -6.88
CA ASN A 35 2.81 6.88 -7.21
C ASN A 35 3.66 6.56 -8.45
N ALA A 36 4.04 7.55 -9.26
CA ALA A 36 4.78 7.35 -10.51
C ALA A 36 6.31 7.17 -10.32
N GLY A 37 6.84 7.46 -9.13
CA GLY A 37 8.28 7.41 -8.84
C GLY A 37 8.84 6.04 -8.43
N LYS A 38 8.00 5.00 -8.28
CA LYS A 38 8.42 3.66 -7.83
C LYS A 38 8.44 2.67 -8.99
N LYS A 39 9.18 2.97 -10.06
CA LYS A 39 9.49 1.99 -11.12
C LYS A 39 10.89 1.41 -10.91
N GLY A 40 10.92 0.20 -10.37
CA GLY A 40 12.13 -0.62 -10.27
C GLY A 40 11.82 -1.97 -9.62
N GLY A 41 11.26 -2.90 -10.41
CA GLY A 41 11.16 -4.33 -10.04
C GLY A 41 9.75 -4.92 -10.09
N SER A 42 9.50 -5.71 -11.14
CA SER A 42 8.39 -6.66 -11.33
C SER A 42 6.98 -6.07 -11.51
N ALA A 43 6.57 -6.04 -12.78
CA ALA A 43 5.22 -5.77 -13.23
C ALA A 43 4.25 -6.92 -12.90
N PHE A 44 3.82 -7.03 -11.64
CA PHE A 44 2.60 -7.76 -11.24
C PHE A 44 1.49 -6.79 -10.78
N THR A 45 1.60 -5.51 -11.14
CA THR A 45 0.89 -4.39 -10.52
C THR A 45 -0.31 -3.93 -11.36
N GLY A 46 -1.42 -4.65 -11.27
CA GLY A 46 -2.75 -4.16 -11.69
C GLY A 46 -3.69 -3.82 -10.52
N SER A 47 -3.43 -4.33 -9.31
CA SER A 47 -4.28 -4.14 -8.12
C SER A 47 -3.56 -4.44 -6.80
N GLY A 48 -2.23 -4.34 -6.80
CA GLY A 48 -1.39 -4.71 -5.65
C GLY A 48 -1.58 -3.75 -4.48
N ILE A 49 -1.87 -4.31 -3.30
CA ILE A 49 -1.95 -3.55 -2.05
C ILE A 49 -0.56 -2.97 -1.69
N THR A 50 -0.54 -1.72 -1.27
CA THR A 50 0.69 -1.07 -0.76
C THR A 50 1.07 -1.63 0.61
N LEU A 51 2.33 -1.47 1.03
CA LEU A 51 2.75 -1.90 2.37
C LEU A 51 1.98 -1.15 3.48
N ASP A 52 1.76 0.16 3.30
CA ASP A 52 1.00 0.97 4.26
C ASP A 52 -0.46 0.48 4.38
N GLU A 53 -1.12 0.21 3.26
CA GLU A 53 -2.45 -0.40 3.27
C GLU A 53 -2.45 -1.79 3.91
N ALA A 54 -1.45 -2.63 3.62
CA ALA A 54 -1.34 -3.96 4.21
C ALA A 54 -1.20 -3.88 5.74
N CYS A 55 -0.36 -2.98 6.23
CA CYS A 55 -0.20 -2.70 7.66
C CYS A 55 -1.51 -2.23 8.29
N LYS A 56 -2.26 -1.35 7.62
CA LYS A 56 -3.58 -0.89 8.08
C LYS A 56 -4.62 -2.01 8.11
N ILE A 57 -4.69 -2.85 7.08
CA ILE A 57 -5.63 -3.97 7.02
C ILE A 57 -5.40 -4.95 8.16
N LEU A 58 -4.15 -5.32 8.44
CA LEU A 58 -3.84 -6.25 9.54
C LEU A 58 -3.73 -5.56 10.90
N ASN A 59 -3.80 -4.23 10.94
CA ASN A 59 -3.57 -3.39 12.11
C ASN A 59 -2.23 -3.69 12.80
N VAL A 60 -1.15 -3.63 12.01
CA VAL A 60 0.22 -3.85 12.45
C VAL A 60 1.08 -2.65 12.11
N LYS A 61 2.15 -2.43 12.88
CA LYS A 61 3.10 -1.35 12.58
C LYS A 61 3.95 -1.67 11.35
N PRO A 62 4.47 -0.66 10.64
CA PRO A 62 5.41 -0.89 9.54
C PRO A 62 6.71 -1.53 10.04
N PRO A 63 7.27 -2.52 9.31
CA PRO A 63 8.58 -3.06 9.62
C PRO A 63 9.63 -1.95 9.51
N GLY A 64 10.33 -1.66 10.62
CA GLY A 64 11.35 -0.59 10.72
C GLY A 64 11.01 0.58 11.67
N GLY A 65 9.78 0.63 12.22
CA GLY A 65 9.31 1.72 13.09
C GLY A 65 9.63 1.59 14.60
N GLY A 66 10.70 0.89 14.98
CA GLY A 66 11.16 0.79 16.38
C GLY A 66 10.40 -0.20 17.29
N ALA A 67 9.33 -0.82 16.80
CA ALA A 67 8.79 -2.05 17.38
C ALA A 67 8.93 -3.13 16.31
N GLU A 68 9.58 -4.24 16.63
CA GLU A 68 9.60 -5.40 15.77
C GLU A 68 8.16 -5.75 15.42
N THR A 69 7.78 -5.55 14.15
CA THR A 69 6.58 -6.17 13.63
C THR A 69 6.87 -7.66 13.62
N SER A 70 6.63 -8.32 14.75
CA SER A 70 6.92 -9.73 14.91
C SER A 70 6.06 -10.50 13.92
N VAL A 71 6.67 -11.46 13.22
CA VAL A 71 6.01 -12.27 12.21
C VAL A 71 4.82 -13.01 12.84
N GLU A 72 4.95 -13.36 14.11
CA GLU A 72 3.93 -13.98 14.95
C GLU A 72 2.71 -13.08 15.10
N HIS A 73 2.90 -11.79 15.40
CA HIS A 73 1.80 -10.85 15.56
C HIS A 73 1.07 -10.62 14.22
N VAL A 74 1.80 -10.53 13.10
CA VAL A 74 1.18 -10.46 11.76
C VAL A 74 0.32 -11.69 11.49
N MET A 75 0.84 -12.88 11.82
CA MET A 75 0.13 -14.14 11.58
C MET A 75 -1.10 -14.31 12.48
N GLU A 76 -1.00 -13.90 13.75
CA GLU A 76 -2.13 -13.90 14.69
C GLU A 76 -3.26 -12.98 14.18
N ARG A 77 -2.92 -11.75 13.81
CA ARG A 77 -3.88 -10.77 13.26
C ARG A 77 -4.50 -11.28 11.96
N PHE A 78 -3.70 -11.85 11.07
CA PHE A 78 -4.18 -12.46 9.84
C PHE A 78 -5.18 -13.57 10.13
N LYS A 79 -4.84 -14.55 10.97
CA LYS A 79 -5.71 -15.70 11.26
C LYS A 79 -7.05 -15.24 11.82
N LYS A 80 -7.03 -14.35 12.81
CA LYS A 80 -8.25 -13.79 13.40
C LYS A 80 -9.14 -13.11 12.38
N LEU A 81 -8.59 -12.21 11.56
CA LEU A 81 -9.37 -11.46 10.58
C LEU A 81 -9.86 -12.35 9.43
N PHE A 82 -9.04 -13.32 9.01
CA PHE A 82 -9.37 -14.24 7.93
C PHE A 82 -10.53 -15.17 8.32
N ASP A 83 -10.49 -15.73 9.54
CA ASP A 83 -11.53 -16.62 10.07
C ASP A 83 -12.85 -15.87 10.30
N LEU A 84 -12.79 -14.62 10.77
CA LEU A 84 -13.98 -13.77 10.96
C LEU A 84 -14.64 -13.36 9.63
N ASN A 85 -13.89 -13.35 8.53
CA ASN A 85 -14.40 -12.97 7.21
C ASN A 85 -14.63 -14.19 6.30
N ASP A 86 -14.69 -15.39 6.86
CA ASP A 86 -14.96 -16.62 6.12
C ASP A 86 -16.33 -16.55 5.40
N PRO A 87 -16.36 -16.61 4.05
CA PRO A 87 -17.60 -16.57 3.27
C PRO A 87 -18.59 -17.67 3.64
N GLN A 88 -18.10 -18.83 4.09
CA GLN A 88 -18.96 -19.94 4.51
C GLN A 88 -19.72 -19.63 5.81
N LYS A 89 -19.23 -18.68 6.60
CA LYS A 89 -19.82 -18.25 7.87
C LYS A 89 -20.52 -16.89 7.76
N GLY A 90 -20.84 -16.45 6.54
CA GLY A 90 -21.47 -15.15 6.27
C GLY A 90 -20.51 -13.97 6.18
N GLY A 91 -19.20 -14.23 6.12
CA GLY A 91 -18.18 -13.20 5.85
C GLY A 91 -18.11 -12.78 4.38
N SER A 92 -17.25 -11.80 4.08
CA SER A 92 -17.06 -11.30 2.72
C SER A 92 -15.82 -11.92 2.07
N PHE A 93 -16.02 -12.61 0.94
CA PHE A 93 -14.91 -13.12 0.12
C PHE A 93 -13.95 -12.02 -0.32
N TYR A 94 -14.47 -10.82 -0.58
CA TYR A 94 -13.65 -9.66 -0.94
C TYR A 94 -12.73 -9.25 0.21
N LEU A 95 -13.28 -9.12 1.42
CA LEU A 95 -12.49 -8.75 2.61
C LEU A 95 -11.47 -9.84 2.95
N GLN A 96 -11.87 -11.11 2.91
CA GLN A 96 -10.98 -12.25 3.12
C GLN A 96 -9.81 -12.24 2.10
N SER A 97 -10.11 -11.98 0.83
CA SER A 97 -9.09 -11.84 -0.22
C SER A 97 -8.14 -10.67 0.07
N LYS A 98 -8.65 -9.52 0.53
CA LYS A 98 -7.82 -8.37 0.88
C LYS A 98 -6.90 -8.63 2.08
N ILE A 99 -7.40 -9.36 3.08
CA ILE A 99 -6.62 -9.79 4.25
C ILE A 99 -5.49 -10.73 3.82
N LEU A 100 -5.75 -11.68 2.91
CA LEU A 100 -4.72 -12.56 2.34
C LEU A 100 -3.64 -11.76 1.61
N ARG A 101 -4.03 -10.85 0.72
CA ARG A 101 -3.08 -10.00 -0.03
C ARG A 101 -2.24 -9.12 0.89
N ALA A 102 -2.82 -8.61 1.98
CA ALA A 102 -2.09 -7.83 2.98
C ALA A 102 -0.98 -8.65 3.65
N ARG A 103 -1.28 -9.88 4.07
CA ARG A 103 -0.28 -10.80 4.64
C ARG A 103 0.86 -11.07 3.64
N GLU A 104 0.50 -11.47 2.42
CA GLU A 104 1.47 -11.72 1.34
C GLU A 104 2.39 -10.51 1.12
N ARG A 105 1.82 -9.29 1.16
CA ARG A 105 2.60 -8.06 0.98
C ARG A 105 3.61 -7.83 2.10
N ILE A 106 3.20 -8.01 3.36
CA ILE A 106 4.09 -7.82 4.52
C ILE A 106 5.19 -8.88 4.53
N GLU A 107 4.87 -10.14 4.25
CA GLU A 107 5.86 -11.21 4.14
C GLU A 107 6.88 -10.98 3.02
N MET A 108 6.45 -10.45 1.88
CA MET A 108 7.37 -10.09 0.79
C MET A 108 8.37 -9.02 1.23
N GLU A 109 7.94 -8.02 1.98
CA GLU A 109 8.84 -6.95 2.47
C GLU A 109 9.82 -7.49 3.52
N LEU A 110 9.37 -8.39 4.41
CA LEU A 110 10.26 -9.07 5.37
C LEU A 110 11.33 -9.90 4.65
N ARG A 111 10.95 -10.72 3.68
CA ARG A 111 11.91 -11.50 2.86
C ARG A 111 12.86 -10.61 2.08
N GLN A 112 12.41 -9.46 1.58
CA GLN A 112 13.27 -8.50 0.91
C GLN A 112 14.26 -7.84 1.87
N ALA A 113 13.84 -7.53 3.10
CA ALA A 113 14.71 -7.00 4.15
C ALA A 113 15.79 -8.01 4.55
N GLU A 114 15.44 -9.29 4.73
CA GLU A 114 16.39 -10.37 5.01
C GLU A 114 17.44 -10.52 3.90
N ARG A 115 17.00 -10.53 2.63
CA ARG A 115 17.92 -10.62 1.47
C ARG A 115 18.87 -9.44 1.40
N LYS A 116 18.39 -8.22 1.65
CA LYS A 116 19.24 -7.02 1.70
C LYS A 116 20.25 -7.11 2.84
N ALA A 117 19.82 -7.53 4.03
CA ALA A 117 20.71 -7.71 5.17
C ALA A 117 21.79 -8.77 4.90
N ALA A 118 21.43 -9.88 4.25
CA ALA A 118 22.39 -10.90 3.83
C ALA A 118 23.38 -10.34 2.80
N GLN A 119 22.91 -9.62 1.79
CA GLN A 119 23.75 -9.00 0.77
C GLN A 119 24.69 -7.93 1.36
N ASP A 120 24.20 -7.11 2.29
CA ASP A 120 25.01 -6.10 3.00
C ASP A 120 26.08 -6.77 3.86
N LYS A 121 25.78 -7.92 4.47
CA LYS A 121 26.76 -8.72 5.21
C LYS A 121 27.84 -9.29 4.28
N GLU A 122 27.45 -9.85 3.13
CA GLU A 122 28.39 -10.33 2.11
C GLU A 122 29.30 -9.21 1.57
N LEU A 123 28.75 -8.01 1.34
CA LEU A 123 29.51 -6.82 0.95
C LEU A 123 30.50 -6.38 2.03
N ARG A 124 30.10 -6.41 3.31
CA ARG A 124 30.95 -6.06 4.45
C ARG A 124 32.06 -7.07 4.70
N GLU A 125 31.79 -8.36 4.49
CA GLU A 125 32.76 -9.44 4.70
C GLU A 125 33.74 -9.59 3.52
N GLY A 126 33.61 -8.75 2.48
CA GLY A 126 34.43 -8.77 1.28
C GLY A 126 33.84 -9.70 0.23
N TRP A 127 33.44 -9.12 -0.89
CA TRP A 127 32.85 -9.84 -2.03
C TRP A 127 33.79 -10.96 -2.51
N ASN A 128 33.45 -12.21 -2.19
CA ASN A 128 34.15 -13.41 -2.68
C ASN A 128 33.24 -14.21 -3.62
N PRO A 129 33.06 -13.73 -4.86
CA PRO A 129 32.20 -14.41 -5.83
C PRO A 129 32.81 -15.79 -6.13
N LYS A 130 32.11 -16.88 -5.77
CA LYS A 130 32.41 -18.22 -6.27
C LYS A 130 32.01 -18.30 -7.75
N VAL A 131 32.70 -17.54 -8.60
CA VAL A 131 32.55 -17.58 -10.04
C VAL A 131 33.61 -18.55 -10.55
N TYR A 132 33.15 -19.76 -10.90
CA TYR A 132 33.88 -20.90 -11.44
C TYR A 132 34.93 -21.58 -10.53
N LYS A 133 34.50 -22.66 -9.88
CA LYS A 133 35.31 -23.87 -9.72
C LYS A 133 34.43 -25.05 -10.08
N ASP A 134 34.33 -25.29 -11.38
CA ASP A 134 34.09 -26.60 -11.98
C ASP A 134 34.32 -26.42 -13.48
N ARG A 135 35.57 -26.62 -13.89
CA ARG A 135 35.94 -27.02 -15.23
C ARG A 135 36.83 -28.24 -15.08
#